data_AF-N0AM88-F1
#
_entry.id   AF-N0AM88-F1
#
_cell.length_a   1.000
_cell.length_b   1.000
_cell.length_c   1.000
_cell.angle_alpha   90.00
_cell.angle_beta   90.00
_cell.angle_gamma   90.00
#
_symmetry.space_group_name_H-M   'P 1'
#
loop_
_entity.id
_entity.type
_entity.pdbx_description
1 polymer ?
#
loop_
_entity_poly.entity_id
_entity_poly.type
_entity_poly.pdbx_seq_one_letter_code
_entity_poly.pdbx_strand_id
1 'polypeptide(L)'
;MVKTAVILAAGMGSRIRERTGEHPKGFLKFDDKPMIEISILKLLDAGMTKIYIGTGYQKDEYEKLALKYPQIQCVFNPKFASSGSMYTLYQLKDVIKDDFLLLESDLLYEKEALKMLVEHELPNVVLASKFTQTGDEVLIETNKNHQLVNLSKKQDNLKSVYAELVGITKLSNTTFQKMSAIVESLFQINQYMEYEEGLVSIAKTNDIYVHKLNDLVWCEVDDEHHWARAVSIIYPLIKARENVPNPIKRNILLNPGPVTTTDTVKYAQVVPDICPREKDFGQIMECISGELTKLVANPREYTTVLFGGSGTAAVESILSSVIAQNAVLIVNNGAYGKRMCQIAEIYGLNFSQYKSPVDEGINLNHLEAFIRTSSQKIAYLAVVHCETTTGLLNDIESIGELCKKYQIKMIVDAMSSYAGIPIDMKKMNIDYLAASSNKNLQGMAGVSFVIANKEQLEETQQIKPRNLYLNLYEQYHSFQKTKQMQFTPPVQTLYSLKQAIIETHWEGIPNRYERYSKSWETLTTGIRRLGLTQVVPDNCHSKIITSIREPDHPNYHFTGMHDYFFKKGFTIYPGKIDKQNTFRVANIGALTHVDMKRFVALLEKYLNGLKEGDSKSPVTD
;
A
#
# COMPACT_ATOMS: atom_id res chain seq x y z
N MET A 1 5.50 17.33 -30.72
CA MET A 1 4.75 16.26 -30.03
C MET A 1 5.04 14.96 -30.77
N VAL A 2 5.51 13.93 -30.07
CA VAL A 2 5.79 12.61 -30.64
C VAL A 2 4.49 12.00 -31.16
N LYS A 3 4.49 11.42 -32.36
CA LYS A 3 3.32 10.78 -32.98
C LYS A 3 3.52 9.33 -33.39
N THR A 4 4.75 8.83 -33.20
CA THR A 4 5.18 7.49 -33.59
C THR A 4 5.54 6.69 -32.35
N ALA A 5 5.13 5.43 -32.31
CA ALA A 5 5.56 4.47 -31.32
C ALA A 5 6.15 3.22 -31.99
N VAL A 6 7.01 2.51 -31.28
CA VAL A 6 7.65 1.26 -31.67
C VAL A 6 7.50 0.28 -30.52
N ILE A 7 6.90 -0.87 -30.77
CA ILE A 7 6.77 -1.96 -29.78
C ILE A 7 7.66 -3.12 -30.21
N LEU A 8 8.56 -3.56 -29.33
CA LEU A 8 9.40 -4.74 -29.55
C LEU A 8 8.65 -5.99 -29.08
N ALA A 9 8.29 -6.86 -30.03
CA ALA A 9 7.34 -7.96 -29.82
C ALA A 9 7.77 -9.27 -30.50
N ALA A 10 9.06 -9.43 -30.78
CA ALA A 10 9.59 -10.55 -31.54
C ALA A 10 9.91 -11.81 -30.70
N GLY A 11 10.04 -11.65 -29.38
CA GLY A 11 10.48 -12.69 -28.46
C GLY A 11 9.44 -13.80 -28.21
N MET A 12 9.92 -14.98 -27.80
CA MET A 12 9.10 -16.18 -27.59
C MET A 12 8.41 -16.25 -26.21
N GLY A 13 8.89 -15.53 -25.18
CA GLY A 13 8.30 -15.56 -23.83
C GLY A 13 8.36 -16.94 -23.14
N SER A 14 9.50 -17.63 -23.21
CA SER A 14 9.62 -19.04 -22.78
C SER A 14 9.29 -19.29 -21.30
N ARG A 15 9.47 -18.31 -20.42
CA ARG A 15 9.28 -18.42 -18.96
C ARG A 15 7.80 -18.44 -18.51
N ILE A 16 6.87 -18.05 -19.37
CA ILE A 16 5.40 -18.02 -19.08
C ILE A 16 4.60 -18.90 -20.06
N ARG A 17 5.29 -19.82 -20.74
CA ARG A 17 4.73 -20.58 -21.86
C ARG A 17 3.55 -21.48 -21.48
N GLU A 18 3.50 -21.98 -20.25
CA GLU A 18 2.35 -22.77 -19.76
C GLU A 18 1.05 -21.98 -19.82
N ARG A 19 1.12 -20.65 -19.67
CA ARG A 19 -0.03 -19.76 -19.70
C ARG A 19 -0.31 -19.18 -21.07
N THR A 20 0.74 -18.82 -21.82
CA THR A 20 0.57 -18.26 -23.16
C THR A 20 0.26 -19.32 -24.22
N GLY A 21 0.60 -20.59 -23.95
CA GLY A 21 0.48 -21.66 -24.93
C GLY A 21 1.34 -21.39 -26.15
N GLU A 22 0.70 -21.25 -27.31
CA GLU A 22 1.35 -20.88 -28.57
C GLU A 22 1.36 -19.37 -28.83
N HIS A 23 0.71 -18.57 -27.98
CA HIS A 23 0.61 -17.12 -28.18
C HIS A 23 1.85 -16.37 -27.69
N PRO A 24 2.21 -15.22 -28.29
CA PRO A 24 3.21 -14.32 -27.72
C PRO A 24 2.80 -13.80 -26.33
N LYS A 25 3.78 -13.45 -25.47
CA LYS A 25 3.52 -12.93 -24.12
C LYS A 25 2.64 -11.67 -24.10
N GLY A 26 2.75 -10.80 -25.11
CA GLY A 26 1.88 -9.63 -25.27
C GLY A 26 0.39 -9.96 -25.40
N PHE A 27 0.03 -11.22 -25.71
CA PHE A 27 -1.36 -11.69 -25.84
C PHE A 27 -1.95 -12.28 -24.56
N LEU A 28 -1.22 -12.26 -23.44
CA LEU A 28 -1.81 -12.50 -22.12
C LEU A 28 -2.98 -11.52 -21.88
N LYS A 29 -4.12 -12.05 -21.45
CA LYS A 29 -5.35 -11.27 -21.32
C LYS A 29 -5.56 -10.75 -19.91
N PHE A 30 -5.84 -9.46 -19.80
CA PHE A 30 -6.31 -8.84 -18.58
C PHE A 30 -7.75 -8.38 -18.80
N ASP A 31 -8.66 -8.86 -17.95
CA ASP A 31 -10.09 -8.95 -18.28
C ASP A 31 -10.27 -9.63 -19.65
N ASP A 32 -10.86 -8.95 -20.63
CA ASP A 32 -11.12 -9.48 -21.98
C ASP A 32 -10.12 -8.99 -23.04
N LYS A 33 -9.05 -8.28 -22.67
CA LYS A 33 -8.12 -7.65 -23.63
C LYS A 33 -6.69 -8.17 -23.50
N PRO A 34 -6.01 -8.49 -24.62
CA PRO A 34 -4.55 -8.67 -24.66
C PRO A 34 -3.80 -7.48 -24.04
N MET A 35 -2.72 -7.76 -23.32
CA MET A 35 -1.84 -6.75 -22.72
C MET A 35 -1.28 -5.78 -23.77
N ILE A 36 -0.84 -6.28 -24.93
CA ILE A 36 -0.38 -5.42 -26.02
C ILE A 36 -1.51 -4.54 -26.57
N GLU A 37 -2.74 -5.04 -26.63
CA GLU A 37 -3.90 -4.25 -27.06
C GLU A 37 -4.22 -3.14 -26.05
N ILE A 38 -4.06 -3.41 -24.75
CA ILE A 38 -4.16 -2.38 -23.69
C ILE A 38 -3.09 -1.29 -23.91
N SER A 39 -1.84 -1.68 -24.20
CA SER A 39 -0.75 -0.74 -24.51
C SER A 39 -1.05 0.09 -25.77
N ILE A 40 -1.53 -0.54 -26.85
CA ILE A 40 -1.94 0.13 -28.10
C ILE A 40 -3.02 1.18 -27.83
N LEU A 41 -4.07 0.84 -27.09
CA LEU A 41 -5.15 1.78 -26.77
C LEU A 41 -4.64 2.99 -25.97
N LYS A 42 -3.68 2.80 -25.06
CA LYS A 42 -3.03 3.90 -24.33
C LYS A 42 -2.17 4.77 -25.22
N LEU A 43 -1.43 4.19 -26.16
CA LEU A 43 -0.65 4.93 -27.15
C LEU A 43 -1.56 5.79 -28.05
N LEU A 44 -2.70 5.24 -28.49
CA LEU A 44 -3.69 5.98 -29.27
C LEU A 44 -4.29 7.15 -28.46
N ASP A 45 -4.63 6.92 -27.19
CA ASP A 45 -5.12 7.95 -26.26
C ASP A 45 -4.06 9.05 -26.01
N ALA A 46 -2.78 8.68 -25.98
CA ALA A 46 -1.65 9.60 -25.90
C ALA A 46 -1.34 10.34 -27.23
N GLY A 47 -2.15 10.13 -28.28
CA GLY A 47 -2.06 10.84 -29.56
C GLY A 47 -1.13 10.20 -30.59
N MET A 48 -0.70 8.94 -30.41
CA MET A 48 0.08 8.24 -31.42
C MET A 48 -0.78 7.97 -32.65
N THR A 49 -0.31 8.41 -33.82
CA THR A 49 -0.98 8.17 -35.10
C THR A 49 -0.35 7.01 -35.88
N LYS A 50 0.83 6.55 -35.44
CA LYS A 50 1.60 5.49 -36.08
C LYS A 50 2.26 4.60 -35.04
N ILE A 51 2.05 3.29 -35.12
CA ILE A 51 2.60 2.31 -34.19
C ILE A 51 3.29 1.23 -35.00
N TYR A 52 4.61 1.18 -34.96
CA TYR A 52 5.36 0.09 -35.53
C TYR A 52 5.47 -1.05 -34.52
N ILE A 53 5.27 -2.29 -34.96
CA ILE A 53 5.48 -3.48 -34.13
C ILE A 53 6.58 -4.32 -34.77
N GLY A 54 7.70 -4.47 -34.08
CA GLY A 54 8.77 -5.39 -34.46
C GLY A 54 8.37 -6.82 -34.10
N THR A 55 7.94 -7.61 -35.09
CA THR A 55 7.39 -8.95 -34.89
C THR A 55 8.44 -10.04 -35.16
N GLY A 56 8.17 -11.25 -34.67
CA GLY A 56 9.04 -12.41 -34.82
C GLY A 56 8.24 -13.68 -34.63
N TYR A 57 8.32 -14.28 -33.45
CA TYR A 57 7.48 -15.40 -33.08
C TYR A 57 5.99 -15.08 -33.26
N GLN A 58 5.25 -15.96 -33.96
CA GLN A 58 3.81 -15.85 -34.21
C GLN A 58 3.36 -14.48 -34.76
N LYS A 59 4.12 -13.94 -35.72
CA LYS A 59 3.86 -12.63 -36.35
C LYS A 59 2.39 -12.42 -36.80
N ASP A 60 1.72 -13.49 -37.23
CA ASP A 60 0.37 -13.45 -37.78
C ASP A 60 -0.66 -12.94 -36.76
N GLU A 61 -0.40 -13.09 -35.46
CA GLU A 61 -1.28 -12.53 -34.41
C GLU A 61 -1.23 -11.00 -34.36
N TYR A 62 -0.03 -10.42 -34.52
CA TYR A 62 0.12 -8.96 -34.61
C TYR A 62 -0.42 -8.42 -35.93
N GLU A 63 -0.29 -9.18 -37.04
CA GLU A 63 -0.91 -8.83 -38.31
C GLU A 63 -2.45 -8.77 -38.19
N LYS A 64 -3.07 -9.68 -37.43
CA LYS A 64 -4.51 -9.59 -37.10
C LYS A 64 -4.86 -8.35 -36.28
N LEU A 65 -4.00 -7.94 -35.33
CA LEU A 65 -4.20 -6.68 -34.61
C LEU A 65 -4.11 -5.46 -35.54
N ALA A 66 -3.23 -5.49 -36.54
CA ALA A 66 -3.10 -4.42 -37.52
C ALA A 66 -4.35 -4.26 -38.41
N LEU A 67 -5.10 -5.34 -38.65
CA LEU A 67 -6.41 -5.26 -39.32
C LEU A 67 -7.45 -4.51 -38.46
N LYS A 68 -7.34 -4.59 -37.13
CA LYS A 68 -8.24 -3.92 -36.19
C LYS A 68 -7.86 -2.46 -35.95
N TYR A 69 -6.57 -2.16 -35.97
CA TYR A 69 -6.01 -0.83 -35.68
C TYR A 69 -5.16 -0.35 -36.87
N PRO A 70 -5.71 0.47 -37.78
CA PRO A 70 -5.02 0.94 -38.99
C PRO A 70 -3.71 1.72 -38.75
N GLN A 71 -3.50 2.21 -37.52
CA GLN A 71 -2.27 2.88 -37.10
C GLN A 71 -1.09 1.92 -36.98
N ILE A 72 -1.34 0.60 -36.93
CA ILE A 72 -0.31 -0.41 -36.72
C ILE A 72 0.35 -0.81 -38.04
N GLN A 73 1.68 -0.85 -38.05
CA GLN A 73 2.47 -1.45 -39.11
C GLN A 73 3.45 -2.47 -38.52
N CYS A 74 3.31 -3.73 -38.91
CA CYS A 74 4.23 -4.79 -38.49
C CYS A 74 5.50 -4.81 -39.34
N VAL A 75 6.65 -5.01 -38.71
CA VAL A 75 7.94 -5.22 -39.37
C VAL A 75 8.53 -6.51 -38.82
N PHE A 76 8.68 -7.52 -39.69
CA PHE A 76 9.12 -8.85 -39.29
C PHE A 76 10.65 -8.93 -39.16
N ASN A 77 11.13 -9.43 -38.02
CA ASN A 77 12.50 -9.85 -37.82
C ASN A 77 12.65 -11.34 -38.19
N PRO A 78 13.25 -11.69 -39.34
CA PRO A 78 13.42 -13.09 -39.74
C PRO A 78 14.41 -13.87 -38.87
N LYS A 79 15.23 -13.18 -38.06
CA LYS A 79 16.22 -13.76 -37.17
C LYS A 79 15.81 -13.72 -35.70
N PHE A 80 14.53 -13.53 -35.39
CA PHE A 80 14.06 -13.39 -33.99
C PHE A 80 14.51 -14.52 -33.05
N ALA A 81 14.68 -15.75 -33.57
CA ALA A 81 15.11 -16.90 -32.77
C ALA A 81 16.62 -16.92 -32.48
N SER A 82 17.42 -16.13 -33.21
CA SER A 82 18.89 -16.09 -33.10
C SER A 82 19.41 -14.66 -32.93
N SER A 83 18.57 -13.75 -32.43
CA SER A 83 18.91 -12.35 -32.22
C SER A 83 18.17 -11.76 -31.02
N GLY A 84 18.71 -10.67 -30.46
CA GLY A 84 18.14 -9.95 -29.32
C GLY A 84 17.17 -8.85 -29.74
N SER A 85 16.63 -8.13 -28.76
CA SER A 85 15.67 -7.04 -28.99
C SER A 85 16.26 -5.88 -29.81
N MET A 86 17.58 -5.60 -29.71
CA MET A 86 18.23 -4.56 -30.51
C MET A 86 18.22 -4.88 -32.01
N TYR A 87 18.37 -6.16 -32.38
CA TYR A 87 18.32 -6.55 -33.79
C TYR A 87 16.91 -6.38 -34.36
N THR A 88 15.88 -6.68 -33.55
CA THR A 88 14.49 -6.41 -33.92
C THR A 88 14.28 -4.93 -34.15
N LEU A 89 14.70 -4.06 -33.21
CA LEU A 89 14.62 -2.61 -33.34
C LEU A 89 15.36 -2.09 -34.58
N TYR A 90 16.53 -2.66 -34.87
CA TYR A 90 17.33 -2.31 -36.05
C TYR A 90 16.61 -2.58 -37.37
N GLN A 91 15.78 -3.62 -37.48
CA GLN A 91 14.97 -3.87 -38.69
C GLN A 91 14.01 -2.71 -39.01
N LEU A 92 13.70 -1.85 -38.04
CA LEU A 92 12.81 -0.70 -38.24
C LEU A 92 13.54 0.59 -38.65
N LYS A 93 14.89 0.59 -38.75
CA LYS A 93 15.70 1.80 -39.01
C LYS A 93 15.27 2.57 -40.27
N ASP A 94 14.84 1.85 -41.30
CA ASP A 94 14.50 2.42 -42.60
C ASP A 94 13.05 2.89 -42.69
N VAL A 95 12.17 2.45 -41.77
CA VAL A 95 10.75 2.84 -41.76
C VAL A 95 10.44 3.94 -40.75
N ILE A 96 11.20 4.03 -39.65
CA ILE A 96 11.06 5.09 -38.64
C ILE A 96 11.67 6.38 -39.20
N LYS A 97 10.88 7.45 -39.27
CA LYS A 97 11.29 8.75 -39.81
C LYS A 97 11.18 9.92 -38.83
N ASP A 98 10.42 9.73 -37.76
CA ASP A 98 10.13 10.74 -36.74
C ASP A 98 10.65 10.28 -35.38
N ASP A 99 10.75 11.21 -34.44
CA ASP A 99 10.94 10.89 -33.02
C ASP A 99 9.82 9.96 -32.54
N PHE A 100 10.15 9.04 -31.65
CA PHE A 100 9.23 7.96 -31.28
C PHE A 100 9.34 7.54 -29.82
N LEU A 101 8.29 6.88 -29.34
CA LEU A 101 8.32 6.10 -28.11
C LEU A 101 8.69 4.65 -28.43
N LEU A 102 9.72 4.12 -27.77
CA LEU A 102 10.10 2.71 -27.79
C LEU A 102 9.49 2.02 -26.56
N LEU A 103 8.81 0.89 -26.76
CA LEU A 103 8.16 0.10 -25.73
C LEU A 103 8.46 -1.40 -25.90
N GLU A 104 8.45 -2.11 -24.79
CA GLU A 104 8.38 -3.57 -24.77
C GLU A 104 6.92 -4.07 -24.85
N SER A 105 6.72 -5.26 -25.42
CA SER A 105 5.36 -5.80 -25.67
C SER A 105 4.65 -6.34 -24.43
N ASP A 106 5.37 -6.53 -23.34
CA ASP A 106 4.94 -7.25 -22.14
C ASP A 106 4.78 -6.36 -20.91
N LEU A 107 4.50 -5.09 -21.16
CA LEU A 107 4.33 -4.08 -20.13
C LEU A 107 2.84 -3.84 -19.82
N LEU A 108 2.55 -3.78 -18.53
CA LEU A 108 1.42 -3.03 -17.99
C LEU A 108 1.95 -1.76 -17.33
N TYR A 109 1.36 -0.61 -17.64
CA TYR A 109 1.79 0.68 -17.12
C TYR A 109 0.63 1.68 -17.09
N GLU A 110 0.68 2.67 -16.21
CA GLU A 110 -0.28 3.78 -16.17
C GLU A 110 -0.09 4.76 -17.33
N LYS A 111 -1.16 5.39 -17.79
CA LYS A 111 -1.13 6.45 -18.83
C LYS A 111 -0.14 7.58 -18.53
N GLU A 112 0.11 7.87 -17.25
CA GLU A 112 1.09 8.88 -16.82
C GLU A 112 2.50 8.61 -17.37
N ALA A 113 2.89 7.35 -17.57
CA ALA A 113 4.16 6.99 -18.19
C ALA A 113 4.32 7.59 -19.59
N LEU A 114 3.26 7.49 -20.42
CA LEU A 114 3.26 8.04 -21.78
C LEU A 114 3.14 9.55 -21.75
N LYS A 115 2.24 10.08 -20.93
CA LYS A 115 2.00 11.53 -20.81
C LYS A 115 3.30 12.26 -20.47
N MET A 116 4.02 11.79 -19.44
CA MET A 116 5.31 12.36 -19.05
C MET A 116 6.28 12.41 -20.24
N LEU A 117 6.48 11.29 -20.94
CA LEU A 117 7.46 11.22 -22.04
C LEU A 117 7.08 12.10 -23.23
N VAL A 118 5.80 12.11 -23.61
CA VAL A 118 5.27 12.91 -24.73
C VAL A 118 5.41 14.41 -24.46
N GLU A 119 5.15 14.84 -23.22
CA GLU A 119 5.23 16.23 -22.78
C GLU A 119 6.67 16.67 -22.43
N HIS A 120 7.60 15.73 -22.25
CA HIS A 120 8.97 16.05 -21.84
C HIS A 120 9.71 16.90 -22.88
N GLU A 121 10.44 17.94 -22.45
CA GLU A 121 11.13 18.87 -23.36
C GLU A 121 12.35 18.23 -24.06
N LEU A 122 13.11 17.40 -23.33
CA LEU A 122 14.27 16.71 -23.88
C LEU A 122 13.89 15.65 -24.93
N PRO A 123 14.68 15.49 -26.02
CA PRO A 123 14.36 14.60 -27.13
C PRO A 123 14.67 13.12 -26.86
N ASN A 124 15.61 12.81 -25.95
CA ASN A 124 15.97 11.44 -25.58
C ASN A 124 15.79 11.25 -24.07
N VAL A 125 14.84 10.42 -23.68
CA VAL A 125 14.44 10.22 -22.30
C VAL A 125 14.15 8.75 -22.04
N VAL A 126 14.87 8.14 -21.10
CA VAL A 126 14.56 6.83 -20.55
C VAL A 126 13.64 7.02 -19.35
N LEU A 127 12.47 6.37 -19.36
CA LEU A 127 11.60 6.35 -18.20
C LEU A 127 12.10 5.31 -17.20
N ALA A 128 12.18 5.73 -15.94
CA ALA A 128 12.63 4.92 -14.83
C ALA A 128 11.66 4.97 -13.67
N SER A 129 11.71 3.97 -12.80
CA SER A 129 10.89 3.87 -11.59
C SER A 129 11.73 3.58 -10.35
N LYS A 130 11.09 3.42 -9.19
CA LYS A 130 11.73 2.81 -8.02
C LYS A 130 11.85 1.30 -8.22
N PHE A 131 12.76 0.69 -7.47
CA PHE A 131 12.93 -0.76 -7.48
C PHE A 131 11.63 -1.48 -7.14
N THR A 132 11.21 -2.37 -8.03
CA THR A 132 10.00 -3.18 -7.92
C THR A 132 10.21 -4.44 -7.09
N GLN A 133 11.47 -4.85 -6.87
CA GLN A 133 11.90 -6.02 -6.08
C GLN A 133 11.33 -7.33 -6.66
N THR A 134 11.26 -7.43 -7.98
CA THR A 134 10.74 -8.57 -8.73
C THR A 134 11.82 -9.60 -9.08
N GLY A 135 13.10 -9.24 -9.01
CA GLY A 135 14.24 -10.14 -9.22
C GLY A 135 14.73 -10.25 -10.67
N ASP A 136 14.13 -9.52 -11.61
CA ASP A 136 14.60 -9.40 -13.01
C ASP A 136 14.83 -7.94 -13.44
N GLU A 137 15.06 -7.06 -12.46
CA GLU A 137 15.17 -5.62 -12.68
C GLU A 137 16.36 -5.26 -13.59
N VAL A 138 16.12 -4.40 -14.58
CA VAL A 138 17.20 -3.72 -15.29
C VAL A 138 17.53 -2.43 -14.54
N LEU A 139 18.65 -2.44 -13.84
CA LEU A 139 19.12 -1.34 -13.00
C LEU A 139 19.81 -0.25 -13.83
N ILE A 140 19.58 1.02 -13.47
CA ILE A 140 20.12 2.19 -14.16
C ILE A 140 21.23 2.86 -13.35
N GLU A 141 22.37 3.10 -13.98
CA GLU A 141 23.41 4.02 -13.51
C GLU A 141 23.29 5.38 -14.23
N THR A 142 23.34 6.47 -13.47
CA THR A 142 23.35 7.83 -14.02
C THR A 142 24.53 8.64 -13.53
N ASN A 143 24.96 9.62 -14.31
CA ASN A 143 25.85 10.67 -13.81
C ASN A 143 25.09 11.69 -12.94
N LYS A 144 25.80 12.69 -12.41
CA LYS A 144 25.23 13.75 -11.55
C LYS A 144 24.14 14.62 -12.21
N ASN A 145 24.05 14.61 -13.53
CA ASN A 145 23.05 15.33 -14.32
C ASN A 145 21.90 14.42 -14.76
N HIS A 146 21.77 13.23 -14.16
CA HIS A 146 20.78 12.21 -14.50
C HIS A 146 20.84 11.74 -15.96
N GLN A 147 22.02 11.82 -16.60
CA GLN A 147 22.23 11.21 -17.91
C GLN A 147 22.58 9.73 -17.74
N LEU A 148 22.08 8.90 -18.63
CA LEU A 148 22.33 7.47 -18.67
C LEU A 148 23.83 7.19 -18.83
N VAL A 149 24.37 6.33 -17.97
CA VAL A 149 25.77 5.86 -18.05
C VAL A 149 25.83 4.38 -18.38
N ASN A 150 25.01 3.58 -17.69
CA ASN A 150 25.01 2.13 -17.86
C ASN A 150 23.64 1.53 -17.48
N LEU A 151 23.34 0.35 -18.01
CA LEU A 151 22.18 -0.48 -17.69
C LEU A 151 22.67 -1.89 -17.37
N SER A 152 22.16 -2.51 -16.31
CA SER A 152 22.51 -3.90 -16.02
C SER A 152 21.50 -4.59 -15.12
N LYS A 153 21.28 -5.89 -15.35
CA LYS A 153 20.56 -6.76 -14.42
C LYS A 153 21.37 -7.14 -13.18
N LYS A 154 22.67 -6.81 -13.15
CA LYS A 154 23.56 -7.11 -12.02
C LYS A 154 24.09 -5.82 -11.42
N GLN A 155 23.82 -5.62 -10.13
CA GLN A 155 24.27 -4.44 -9.40
C GLN A 155 25.80 -4.27 -9.43
N ASP A 156 26.56 -5.37 -9.38
CA ASP A 156 28.05 -5.35 -9.41
C ASP A 156 28.64 -4.77 -10.70
N ASN A 157 27.85 -4.71 -11.77
CA ASN A 157 28.27 -4.09 -13.04
C ASN A 157 28.08 -2.57 -13.06
N LEU A 158 27.49 -1.99 -12.01
CA LEU A 158 27.19 -0.58 -11.90
C LEU A 158 28.01 0.06 -10.78
N LYS A 159 28.49 1.28 -10.99
CA LYS A 159 29.17 2.06 -9.94
C LYS A 159 28.19 2.61 -8.91
N SER A 160 26.95 2.87 -9.35
CA SER A 160 25.86 3.33 -8.51
C SER A 160 24.53 2.93 -9.13
N VAL A 161 23.54 2.69 -8.29
CA VAL A 161 22.19 2.35 -8.73
C VAL A 161 21.25 3.52 -8.47
N TYR A 162 20.68 4.08 -9.53
CA TYR A 162 19.78 5.23 -9.45
C TYR A 162 18.30 4.83 -9.45
N ALA A 163 17.92 3.93 -10.35
CA ALA A 163 16.53 3.57 -10.63
C ALA A 163 16.42 2.22 -11.36
N GLU A 164 15.20 1.78 -11.62
CA GLU A 164 14.88 0.63 -12.47
C GLU A 164 14.31 1.11 -13.80
N LEU A 165 14.71 0.49 -14.91
CA LEU A 165 14.19 0.74 -16.25
C LEU A 165 12.74 0.26 -16.35
N VAL A 166 11.87 1.08 -16.96
CA VAL A 166 10.44 0.75 -17.12
C VAL A 166 10.14 0.02 -18.44
N GLY A 167 11.09 0.01 -19.38
CA GLY A 167 10.87 -0.52 -20.73
C GLY A 167 10.15 0.45 -21.69
N ILE A 168 10.07 1.75 -21.32
CA ILE A 168 9.49 2.82 -22.15
C ILE A 168 10.51 3.95 -22.31
N THR A 169 10.87 4.28 -23.54
CA THR A 169 11.90 5.29 -23.83
C THR A 169 11.44 6.22 -24.95
N LYS A 170 11.61 7.53 -24.80
CA LYS A 170 11.50 8.48 -25.91
C LYS A 170 12.85 8.64 -26.59
N LEU A 171 12.91 8.47 -27.90
CA LEU A 171 14.12 8.68 -28.68
C LEU A 171 13.85 9.61 -29.86
N SER A 172 14.78 10.53 -30.11
CA SER A 172 14.80 11.23 -31.38
C SER A 172 15.24 10.30 -32.51
N ASN A 173 14.70 10.51 -33.71
CA ASN A 173 15.12 9.74 -34.89
C ASN A 173 16.63 9.91 -35.12
N THR A 174 17.18 11.12 -34.93
CA THR A 174 18.63 11.36 -35.09
C THR A 174 19.47 10.50 -34.14
N THR A 175 19.10 10.39 -32.86
CA THR A 175 19.79 9.51 -31.91
C THR A 175 19.64 8.05 -32.32
N PHE A 176 18.43 7.65 -32.74
CA PHE A 176 18.18 6.28 -33.17
C PHE A 176 19.01 5.89 -34.40
N GLN A 177 19.11 6.72 -35.43
CA GLN A 177 19.94 6.43 -36.61
C GLN A 177 21.42 6.31 -36.25
N LYS A 178 21.93 7.16 -35.34
CA LYS A 178 23.30 7.03 -34.81
C LYS A 178 23.49 5.73 -34.04
N MET A 179 22.53 5.36 -33.20
CA MET A 179 22.54 4.10 -32.48
C MET A 179 22.57 2.92 -33.44
N SER A 180 21.72 2.92 -34.48
CA SER A 180 21.70 1.91 -35.54
C SER A 180 23.05 1.76 -36.24
N ALA A 181 23.71 2.87 -36.57
CA ALA A 181 25.03 2.84 -37.20
C ALA A 181 26.13 2.26 -36.28
N ILE A 182 26.07 2.54 -34.98
CA ILE A 182 27.01 1.95 -33.99
C ILE A 182 26.80 0.43 -33.91
N VAL A 183 25.56 -0.02 -33.71
CA VAL A 183 25.27 -1.45 -33.49
C VAL A 183 25.40 -2.31 -34.74
N GLU A 184 25.28 -1.73 -35.95
CA GLU A 184 25.46 -2.47 -37.21
C GLU A 184 26.82 -3.16 -37.27
N SER A 185 27.88 -2.48 -36.80
CA SER A 185 29.22 -3.06 -36.69
C SER A 185 29.32 -4.15 -35.61
N LEU A 186 28.51 -4.07 -34.55
CA LEU A 186 28.54 -4.97 -33.40
C LEU A 186 27.75 -6.26 -33.63
N PHE A 187 26.77 -6.27 -34.53
CA PHE A 187 26.00 -7.47 -34.87
C PHE A 187 26.83 -8.56 -35.55
N GLN A 188 28.03 -8.24 -36.05
CA GLN A 188 28.97 -9.26 -36.52
C GLN A 188 29.55 -10.10 -35.36
N ILE A 189 29.55 -9.53 -34.15
CA ILE A 189 30.16 -10.12 -32.95
C ILE A 189 29.07 -10.69 -32.02
N ASN A 190 27.99 -9.95 -31.80
CA ASN A 190 26.89 -10.35 -30.93
C ASN A 190 25.52 -10.00 -31.53
N GLN A 191 24.80 -10.99 -32.07
CA GLN A 191 23.44 -10.80 -32.57
C GLN A 191 22.38 -10.83 -31.46
N TYR A 192 22.71 -11.35 -30.27
CA TYR A 192 21.84 -11.41 -29.11
C TYR A 192 21.84 -10.12 -28.28
N MET A 193 22.34 -9.02 -28.85
CA MET A 193 22.36 -7.72 -28.19
C MET A 193 20.94 -7.25 -27.87
N GLU A 194 20.74 -6.82 -26.63
CA GLU A 194 19.48 -6.23 -26.18
C GLU A 194 19.47 -4.70 -26.42
N TYR A 195 18.29 -4.10 -26.59
CA TYR A 195 18.17 -2.70 -26.99
C TYR A 195 18.76 -1.75 -25.93
N GLU A 196 18.78 -2.17 -24.68
CA GLU A 196 19.44 -1.53 -23.54
C GLU A 196 20.94 -1.37 -23.75
N GLU A 197 21.60 -2.40 -24.30
CA GLU A 197 23.02 -2.32 -24.66
C GLU A 197 23.25 -1.30 -25.81
N GLY A 198 22.28 -1.21 -26.72
CA GLY A 198 22.22 -0.16 -27.74
C GLY A 198 22.14 1.23 -27.13
N LEU A 199 21.24 1.43 -26.16
CA LEU A 199 21.07 2.69 -25.42
C LEU A 199 22.36 3.09 -24.67
N VAL A 200 23.00 2.14 -23.98
CA VAL A 200 24.28 2.37 -23.29
C VAL A 200 25.39 2.73 -24.29
N SER A 201 25.38 2.12 -25.47
CA SER A 201 26.39 2.40 -26.50
C SER A 201 26.27 3.83 -27.05
N ILE A 202 25.05 4.28 -27.36
CA ILE A 202 24.82 5.65 -27.86
C ILE A 202 24.93 6.70 -26.75
N ALA A 203 24.65 6.36 -25.48
CA ALA A 203 24.78 7.26 -24.34
C ALA A 203 26.22 7.78 -24.11
N LYS A 204 27.23 7.12 -24.68
CA LYS A 204 28.64 7.55 -24.63
C LYS A 204 28.91 8.82 -25.44
N THR A 205 28.09 9.10 -26.45
CA THR A 205 28.29 10.22 -27.38
C THR A 205 27.07 11.13 -27.52
N ASN A 206 25.92 10.72 -26.99
CA ASN A 206 24.67 11.46 -27.02
C ASN A 206 24.02 11.45 -25.63
N ASP A 207 23.54 12.61 -25.19
CA ASP A 207 22.82 12.71 -23.92
C ASP A 207 21.46 11.99 -23.98
N ILE A 208 21.22 11.12 -23.00
CA ILE A 208 19.95 10.43 -22.75
C ILE A 208 19.59 10.66 -21.29
N TYR A 209 18.56 11.47 -21.06
CA TYR A 209 18.13 11.80 -19.71
C TYR A 209 17.32 10.66 -19.11
N VAL A 210 17.53 10.38 -17.82
CA VAL A 210 16.77 9.36 -17.07
C VAL A 210 15.74 10.07 -16.20
N HIS A 211 14.46 9.93 -16.57
CA HIS A 211 13.36 10.53 -15.82
C HIS A 211 12.76 9.50 -14.87
N LYS A 212 12.94 9.69 -13.56
CA LYS A 212 12.45 8.77 -12.52
C LYS A 212 11.08 9.17 -11.98
N LEU A 213 10.07 8.34 -12.21
CA LEU A 213 8.74 8.45 -11.59
C LEU A 213 8.65 7.56 -10.34
N ASN A 214 8.55 8.18 -9.16
CA ASN A 214 8.64 7.50 -7.88
C ASN A 214 7.38 6.74 -7.44
N ASP A 215 6.23 6.99 -8.06
CA ASP A 215 4.92 6.40 -7.76
C ASP A 215 4.23 5.87 -9.02
N LEU A 216 5.03 5.53 -10.04
CA LEU A 216 4.51 4.92 -11.28
C LEU A 216 4.10 3.47 -10.99
N VAL A 217 2.86 3.12 -11.31
CA VAL A 217 2.40 1.72 -11.24
C VAL A 217 2.63 1.08 -12.60
N TRP A 218 3.47 0.06 -12.62
CA TRP A 218 3.81 -0.69 -13.81
C TRP A 218 4.36 -2.08 -13.45
N CYS A 219 4.42 -2.98 -14.43
CA CYS A 219 5.19 -4.21 -14.37
C CYS A 219 5.44 -4.80 -15.77
N GLU A 220 6.51 -5.56 -15.89
CA GLU A 220 6.74 -6.55 -16.93
C GLU A 220 6.02 -7.86 -16.57
N VAL A 221 5.61 -8.66 -17.55
CA VAL A 221 4.94 -9.95 -17.33
C VAL A 221 5.68 -11.06 -18.07
N ASP A 222 6.71 -11.59 -17.40
CA ASP A 222 7.66 -12.53 -17.99
C ASP A 222 7.55 -13.95 -17.43
N ASP A 223 7.09 -14.10 -16.19
CA ASP A 223 6.91 -15.39 -15.52
C ASP A 223 5.64 -15.42 -14.65
N GLU A 224 5.39 -16.56 -14.00
CA GLU A 224 4.21 -16.78 -13.16
C GLU A 224 4.19 -15.89 -11.91
N HIS A 225 5.34 -15.49 -11.38
CA HIS A 225 5.41 -14.54 -10.26
C HIS A 225 4.97 -13.15 -10.71
N HIS A 226 5.48 -12.69 -11.85
CA HIS A 226 5.08 -11.44 -12.47
C HIS A 226 3.58 -11.44 -12.79
N TRP A 227 3.06 -12.53 -13.37
CA TRP A 227 1.63 -12.69 -13.67
C TRP A 227 0.77 -12.59 -12.41
N ALA A 228 1.13 -13.30 -11.34
CA ALA A 228 0.37 -13.27 -10.09
C ALA A 228 0.30 -11.85 -9.52
N ARG A 229 1.42 -11.12 -9.53
CA ARG A 229 1.49 -9.71 -9.11
C ARG A 229 0.70 -8.78 -10.03
N ALA A 230 0.78 -9.00 -11.35
CA ALA A 230 0.10 -8.22 -12.36
C ALA A 230 -1.43 -8.26 -12.18
N VAL A 231 -1.99 -9.46 -12.02
CA VAL A 231 -3.44 -9.67 -11.87
C VAL A 231 -3.96 -9.22 -10.51
N SER A 232 -3.20 -9.48 -9.44
CA SER A 232 -3.69 -9.22 -8.07
C SER A 232 -3.52 -7.77 -7.61
N ILE A 233 -2.48 -7.07 -8.09
CA ILE A 233 -2.10 -5.75 -7.57
C ILE A 233 -2.03 -4.71 -8.69
N ILE A 234 -1.20 -4.94 -9.71
CA ILE A 234 -0.80 -3.89 -10.66
C ILE A 234 -1.93 -3.48 -11.58
N TYR A 235 -2.54 -4.42 -12.29
CA TYR A 235 -3.61 -4.12 -13.23
C TYR A 235 -4.86 -3.54 -12.54
N PRO A 236 -5.34 -4.07 -11.40
CA PRO A 236 -6.40 -3.44 -10.62
C PRO A 236 -6.07 -2.01 -10.20
N LEU A 237 -4.82 -1.74 -9.77
CA LEU A 237 -4.39 -0.42 -9.34
C LEU A 237 -4.32 0.57 -10.51
N ILE A 238 -3.76 0.16 -11.66
CA ILE A 238 -3.78 0.95 -12.91
C ILE A 238 -5.21 1.34 -13.27
N LYS A 239 -6.13 0.37 -13.29
CA LYS A 239 -7.55 0.62 -13.56
C LYS A 239 -8.15 1.60 -12.56
N ALA A 240 -7.87 1.43 -11.27
CA ALA A 240 -8.40 2.30 -10.24
C ALA A 240 -7.92 3.75 -10.45
N ARG A 241 -6.63 3.98 -10.69
CA ARG A 241 -6.07 5.32 -10.90
C ARG A 241 -6.60 5.99 -12.17
N GLU A 242 -6.68 5.24 -13.27
CA GLU A 242 -7.15 5.75 -14.56
C GLU A 242 -8.67 6.00 -14.61
N ASN A 243 -9.45 5.36 -13.73
CA ASN A 243 -10.90 5.52 -13.64
C ASN A 243 -11.35 6.58 -12.62
N VAL A 244 -10.44 7.35 -12.01
CA VAL A 244 -10.82 8.49 -11.16
C VAL A 244 -11.35 9.62 -12.07
N PRO A 245 -12.66 9.94 -12.07
CA PRO A 245 -13.21 10.90 -13.02
C PRO A 245 -12.83 12.34 -12.66
N ASN A 246 -12.79 12.67 -11.37
CA ASN A 246 -12.41 13.98 -10.87
C ASN A 246 -11.68 13.85 -9.53
N PRO A 247 -10.62 14.63 -9.26
CA PRO A 247 -9.99 14.67 -7.95
C PRO A 247 -10.97 15.16 -6.86
N ILE A 248 -10.92 14.56 -5.68
CA ILE A 248 -11.70 14.99 -4.51
C ILE A 248 -10.86 15.94 -3.66
N LYS A 249 -11.50 16.93 -3.03
CA LYS A 249 -10.83 17.85 -2.10
C LYS A 249 -10.04 17.06 -1.04
N ARG A 250 -8.72 17.25 -1.02
CA ARG A 250 -7.82 16.61 -0.07
C ARG A 250 -7.76 17.38 1.25
N ASN A 251 -8.54 16.93 2.25
CA ASN A 251 -8.39 17.37 3.64
C ASN A 251 -7.32 16.53 4.35
N ILE A 252 -6.43 17.17 5.10
CA ILE A 252 -5.35 16.52 5.86
C ILE A 252 -5.87 16.20 7.26
N LEU A 253 -6.19 14.93 7.50
CA LEU A 253 -6.76 14.45 8.76
C LEU A 253 -5.63 13.99 9.69
N LEU A 254 -5.34 14.77 10.73
CA LEU A 254 -4.35 14.48 11.77
C LEU A 254 -5.00 13.84 13.01
N ASN A 255 -6.15 13.17 12.83
CA ASN A 255 -6.78 12.31 13.83
C ASN A 255 -6.49 10.83 13.52
N PRO A 256 -6.52 9.92 14.50
CA PRO A 256 -6.10 8.53 14.31
C PRO A 256 -7.14 7.67 13.59
N GLY A 257 -8.05 8.23 12.79
CA GLY A 257 -9.09 7.51 12.05
C GLY A 257 -10.51 8.00 12.31
N PRO A 258 -11.37 8.19 11.27
CA PRO A 258 -11.06 8.04 9.84
C PRO A 258 -9.93 8.97 9.36
N VAL A 259 -9.20 8.56 8.33
CA VAL A 259 -7.94 9.21 7.88
C VAL A 259 -8.10 9.79 6.48
N THR A 260 -7.15 10.61 6.03
CA THR A 260 -7.08 11.00 4.62
C THR A 260 -6.84 9.75 3.78
N THR A 261 -7.66 9.53 2.75
CA THR A 261 -7.55 8.39 1.84
C THR A 261 -7.22 8.84 0.43
N THR A 262 -6.81 7.91 -0.43
CA THR A 262 -6.65 8.12 -1.87
C THR A 262 -8.02 8.29 -2.53
N ASP A 263 -8.06 8.88 -3.73
CA ASP A 263 -9.33 9.03 -4.47
C ASP A 263 -9.80 7.71 -5.07
N THR A 264 -8.86 6.83 -5.41
CA THR A 264 -9.13 5.43 -5.80
C THR A 264 -9.94 4.68 -4.75
N VAL A 265 -9.58 4.76 -3.46
CA VAL A 265 -10.39 4.15 -2.38
C VAL A 265 -11.77 4.82 -2.25
N LYS A 266 -11.87 6.14 -2.47
CA LYS A 266 -13.17 6.85 -2.44
C LYS A 266 -14.09 6.34 -3.55
N TYR A 267 -13.59 6.30 -4.79
CA TYR A 267 -14.34 5.91 -5.97
C TYR A 267 -14.61 4.41 -6.05
N ALA A 268 -13.82 3.57 -5.37
CA ALA A 268 -14.10 2.14 -5.26
C ALA A 268 -15.44 1.80 -4.57
N GLN A 269 -16.08 2.76 -3.90
CA GLN A 269 -17.45 2.59 -3.39
C GLN A 269 -18.52 2.68 -4.48
N VAL A 270 -18.20 3.28 -5.63
CA VAL A 270 -19.12 3.53 -6.73
C VAL A 270 -19.08 2.33 -7.68
N VAL A 271 -19.98 1.39 -7.43
CA VAL A 271 -20.12 0.15 -8.18
C VAL A 271 -21.60 -0.09 -8.51
N PRO A 272 -21.93 -0.92 -9.53
CA PRO A 272 -23.30 -1.36 -9.75
C PRO A 272 -23.89 -2.05 -8.50
N ASP A 273 -25.21 -1.90 -8.31
CA ASP A 273 -25.91 -2.58 -7.23
C ASP A 273 -25.79 -4.10 -7.34
N ILE A 274 -25.58 -4.77 -6.21
CA ILE A 274 -25.44 -6.23 -6.13
C ILE A 274 -26.11 -6.76 -4.87
N CYS A 275 -26.83 -7.87 -5.01
CA CYS A 275 -27.32 -8.62 -3.85
C CYS A 275 -26.13 -9.29 -3.15
N PRO A 276 -25.90 -9.09 -1.83
CA PRO A 276 -24.73 -9.66 -1.14
C PRO A 276 -24.79 -11.18 -0.97
N ARG A 277 -25.89 -11.82 -1.41
CA ARG A 277 -26.05 -13.28 -1.46
C ARG A 277 -25.54 -13.88 -2.77
N GLU A 278 -25.24 -13.07 -3.78
CA GLU A 278 -24.65 -13.52 -5.03
C GLU A 278 -23.28 -14.16 -4.82
N LYS A 279 -22.97 -15.17 -5.63
CA LYS A 279 -21.68 -15.88 -5.59
C LYS A 279 -20.51 -14.93 -5.80
N ASP A 280 -20.64 -13.98 -6.71
CA ASP A 280 -19.59 -13.02 -7.04
C ASP A 280 -19.24 -12.12 -5.85
N PHE A 281 -20.23 -11.71 -5.07
CA PHE A 281 -19.98 -10.94 -3.85
C PHE A 281 -19.38 -11.80 -2.73
N GLY A 282 -19.78 -13.07 -2.63
CA GLY A 282 -19.15 -14.04 -1.75
C GLY A 282 -17.65 -14.22 -2.02
N GLN A 283 -17.25 -14.27 -3.29
CA GLN A 283 -15.85 -14.34 -3.70
C GLN A 283 -15.07 -13.07 -3.34
N ILE A 284 -15.69 -11.89 -3.43
CA ILE A 284 -15.08 -10.64 -2.98
C ILE A 284 -14.81 -10.68 -1.47
N MET A 285 -15.78 -11.10 -0.67
CA MET A 285 -15.60 -11.23 0.78
C MET A 285 -14.53 -12.27 1.13
N GLU A 286 -14.49 -13.40 0.41
CA GLU A 286 -13.47 -14.45 0.64
C GLU A 286 -12.07 -13.94 0.29
N CYS A 287 -11.93 -13.21 -0.82
CA CYS A 287 -10.69 -12.54 -1.19
C CYS A 287 -10.25 -11.55 -0.11
N ILE A 288 -11.16 -10.66 0.34
CA ILE A 288 -10.86 -9.69 1.40
C ILE A 288 -10.39 -10.40 2.67
N SER A 289 -11.12 -11.41 3.15
CA SER A 289 -10.74 -12.17 4.35
C SER A 289 -9.39 -12.88 4.20
N GLY A 290 -9.11 -13.43 3.02
CA GLY A 290 -7.83 -14.06 2.71
C GLY A 290 -6.66 -13.07 2.75
N GLU A 291 -6.79 -11.94 2.05
CA GLU A 291 -5.75 -10.92 1.99
C GLU A 291 -5.51 -10.25 3.35
N LEU A 292 -6.57 -9.93 4.11
CA LEU A 292 -6.43 -9.39 5.46
C LEU A 292 -5.64 -10.33 6.38
N THR A 293 -5.84 -11.65 6.24
CA THR A 293 -5.07 -12.65 7.00
C THR A 293 -3.60 -12.62 6.59
N LYS A 294 -3.31 -12.61 5.28
CA LYS A 294 -1.94 -12.64 4.72
C LYS A 294 -1.06 -11.47 5.19
N LEU A 295 -1.66 -10.34 5.57
CA LEU A 295 -0.91 -9.18 6.07
C LEU A 295 -0.19 -9.44 7.41
N VAL A 296 -0.62 -10.43 8.20
CA VAL A 296 -0.05 -10.69 9.55
C VAL A 296 0.12 -12.18 9.90
N ALA A 297 -0.40 -13.09 9.08
CA ALA A 297 -0.42 -14.52 9.38
C ALA A 297 -0.58 -15.40 8.13
N ASN A 298 -0.28 -16.70 8.26
CA ASN A 298 -0.52 -17.68 7.20
C ASN A 298 -2.01 -18.07 7.16
N PRO A 299 -2.71 -17.90 6.02
CA PRO A 299 -4.13 -18.27 5.88
C PRO A 299 -4.45 -19.76 6.04
N ARG A 300 -3.45 -20.64 6.08
CA ARG A 300 -3.63 -22.06 6.41
C ARG A 300 -3.97 -22.23 7.90
N GLU A 301 -3.33 -21.48 8.78
CA GLU A 301 -3.43 -21.58 10.24
C GLU A 301 -4.40 -20.56 10.83
N TYR A 302 -4.57 -19.40 10.18
CA TYR A 302 -5.39 -18.29 10.64
C TYR A 302 -6.51 -17.98 9.65
N THR A 303 -7.57 -17.34 10.12
CA THR A 303 -8.69 -16.89 9.29
C THR A 303 -9.20 -15.53 9.75
N THR A 304 -9.80 -14.77 8.82
CA THR A 304 -10.44 -13.48 9.12
C THR A 304 -11.95 -13.64 9.16
N VAL A 305 -12.57 -13.11 10.21
CA VAL A 305 -14.03 -13.01 10.39
C VAL A 305 -14.43 -11.55 10.27
N LEU A 306 -15.28 -11.25 9.28
CA LEU A 306 -15.73 -9.88 8.98
C LEU A 306 -17.03 -9.54 9.72
N PHE A 307 -17.16 -8.29 10.15
CA PHE A 307 -18.36 -7.71 10.73
C PHE A 307 -18.65 -6.33 10.12
N GLY A 308 -19.94 -6.02 9.91
CA GLY A 308 -20.39 -4.66 9.67
C GLY A 308 -20.42 -3.90 11.00
N GLY A 309 -19.54 -2.93 11.20
CA GLY A 309 -19.42 -2.22 12.47
C GLY A 309 -18.11 -1.46 12.64
N SER A 310 -18.01 -0.76 13.76
CA SER A 310 -16.76 -0.08 14.17
C SER A 310 -15.74 -1.09 14.73
N GLY A 311 -14.48 -0.71 14.89
CA GLY A 311 -13.46 -1.59 15.51
C GLY A 311 -13.82 -2.08 16.92
N THR A 312 -14.65 -1.36 17.67
CA THR A 312 -15.15 -1.85 18.97
C THR A 312 -16.02 -3.11 18.82
N ALA A 313 -16.75 -3.27 17.71
CA ALA A 313 -17.53 -4.47 17.42
C ALA A 313 -16.62 -5.71 17.29
N ALA A 314 -15.43 -5.57 16.69
CA ALA A 314 -14.46 -6.66 16.63
C ALA A 314 -13.94 -7.06 18.03
N VAL A 315 -13.56 -6.10 18.87
CA VAL A 315 -13.11 -6.40 20.26
C VAL A 315 -14.23 -7.03 21.08
N GLU A 316 -15.44 -6.48 20.99
CA GLU A 316 -16.60 -7.01 21.67
C GLU A 316 -16.95 -8.42 21.20
N SER A 317 -16.83 -8.70 19.89
CA SER A 317 -17.04 -10.05 19.33
C SER A 317 -16.09 -11.08 19.93
N ILE A 318 -14.81 -10.73 20.12
CA ILE A 318 -13.82 -11.63 20.73
C ILE A 318 -14.19 -11.87 22.19
N LEU A 319 -14.32 -10.80 22.99
CA LEU A 319 -14.54 -10.93 24.43
C LEU A 319 -15.85 -11.66 24.75
N SER A 320 -16.93 -11.37 24.02
CA SER A 320 -18.24 -11.98 24.24
C SER A 320 -18.38 -13.43 23.73
N SER A 321 -17.49 -13.87 22.82
CA SER A 321 -17.57 -15.21 22.20
C SER A 321 -16.52 -16.20 22.71
N VAL A 322 -15.33 -15.72 23.10
CA VAL A 322 -14.16 -16.58 23.39
C VAL A 322 -14.01 -16.88 24.88
N ILE A 323 -14.49 -15.98 25.75
CA ILE A 323 -14.33 -16.10 27.20
C ILE A 323 -15.44 -16.98 27.81
N ALA A 324 -15.07 -18.20 28.18
CA ALA A 324 -15.93 -19.18 28.83
C ALA A 324 -15.94 -19.05 30.37
N GLN A 325 -15.34 -19.99 31.10
CA GLN A 325 -15.39 -20.07 32.57
C GLN A 325 -14.15 -19.48 33.26
N ASN A 326 -12.97 -19.59 32.62
CA ASN A 326 -11.70 -19.07 33.13
C ASN A 326 -11.60 -17.55 32.96
N ALA A 327 -10.71 -16.93 33.73
CA ALA A 327 -10.57 -15.48 33.73
C ALA A 327 -9.81 -14.96 32.50
N VAL A 328 -10.16 -13.75 32.05
CA VAL A 328 -9.34 -12.93 31.16
C VAL A 328 -8.60 -11.85 31.96
N LEU A 329 -7.29 -11.75 31.80
CA LEU A 329 -6.48 -10.66 32.33
C LEU A 329 -6.46 -9.52 31.29
N ILE A 330 -7.00 -8.36 31.64
CA ILE A 330 -7.04 -7.20 30.75
C ILE A 330 -5.99 -6.18 31.18
N VAL A 331 -5.07 -5.87 30.27
CA VAL A 331 -4.11 -4.78 30.45
C VAL A 331 -4.82 -3.45 30.19
N ASN A 332 -4.86 -2.59 31.21
CA ASN A 332 -5.44 -1.25 31.12
C ASN A 332 -4.38 -0.18 31.36
N ASN A 333 -3.84 0.33 30.25
CA ASN A 333 -2.97 1.50 30.20
C ASN A 333 -3.49 2.57 29.23
N GLY A 334 -4.82 2.68 29.11
CA GLY A 334 -5.44 3.72 28.30
C GLY A 334 -6.94 3.51 28.06
N ALA A 335 -7.50 4.32 27.18
CA ALA A 335 -8.95 4.35 26.99
C ALA A 335 -9.52 3.06 26.36
N TYR A 336 -8.70 2.30 25.62
CA TYR A 336 -9.17 1.10 24.93
C TYR A 336 -9.08 -0.13 25.83
N GLY A 337 -8.03 -0.25 26.65
CA GLY A 337 -7.98 -1.24 27.73
C GLY A 337 -9.11 -1.04 28.74
N LYS A 338 -9.40 0.22 29.12
CA LYS A 338 -10.58 0.57 29.94
C LYS A 338 -11.89 0.11 29.27
N ARG A 339 -12.02 0.27 27.96
CA ARG A 339 -13.21 -0.18 27.21
C ARG A 339 -13.34 -1.70 27.20
N MET A 340 -12.25 -2.46 27.09
CA MET A 340 -12.29 -3.92 27.22
C MET A 340 -12.82 -4.35 28.59
N CYS A 341 -12.41 -3.69 29.67
CA CYS A 341 -12.96 -3.94 31.01
C CYS A 341 -14.46 -3.66 31.07
N GLN A 342 -14.92 -2.55 30.46
CA GLN A 342 -16.36 -2.22 30.40
C GLN A 342 -17.16 -3.28 29.63
N ILE A 343 -16.64 -3.76 28.50
CA ILE A 343 -17.27 -4.85 27.75
C ILE A 343 -17.34 -6.12 28.61
N ALA A 344 -16.23 -6.48 29.28
CA ALA A 344 -16.20 -7.65 30.14
C ALA A 344 -17.22 -7.56 31.29
N GLU A 345 -17.37 -6.39 31.91
CA GLU A 345 -18.37 -6.12 32.93
C GLU A 345 -19.80 -6.24 32.40
N ILE A 346 -20.12 -5.62 31.24
CA ILE A 346 -21.44 -5.68 30.61
C ILE A 346 -21.89 -7.12 30.33
N TYR A 347 -20.98 -7.97 29.86
CA TYR A 347 -21.26 -9.38 29.56
C TYR A 347 -21.14 -10.30 30.78
N GLY A 348 -20.80 -9.77 31.97
CA GLY A 348 -20.60 -10.57 33.19
C GLY A 348 -19.46 -11.58 33.06
N LEU A 349 -18.41 -11.25 32.30
CA LEU A 349 -17.25 -12.12 32.11
C LEU A 349 -16.41 -12.17 33.38
N ASN A 350 -15.78 -13.31 33.63
CA ASN A 350 -14.76 -13.40 34.66
C ASN A 350 -13.48 -12.70 34.19
N PHE A 351 -13.12 -11.56 34.78
CA PHE A 351 -11.92 -10.82 34.39
C PHE A 351 -11.19 -10.20 35.57
N SER A 352 -9.88 -10.05 35.39
CA SER A 352 -9.00 -9.26 36.26
C SER A 352 -8.37 -8.12 35.46
N GLN A 353 -8.10 -7.00 36.11
CA GLN A 353 -7.49 -5.83 35.48
C GLN A 353 -6.06 -5.64 35.97
N TYR A 354 -5.11 -5.58 35.04
CA TYR A 354 -3.75 -5.09 35.30
C TYR A 354 -3.66 -3.62 34.88
N LYS A 355 -3.56 -2.72 35.85
CA LYS A 355 -3.39 -1.28 35.58
C LYS A 355 -1.92 -0.95 35.37
N SER A 356 -1.62 -0.22 34.31
CA SER A 356 -0.27 0.27 33.99
C SER A 356 -0.32 1.74 33.58
N PRO A 357 0.77 2.52 33.74
CA PRO A 357 0.81 3.93 33.34
C PRO A 357 0.50 4.11 31.85
N VAL A 358 -0.12 5.23 31.49
CA VAL A 358 -0.54 5.53 30.10
C VAL A 358 0.62 6.04 29.21
N ASP A 359 1.76 6.33 29.83
CA ASP A 359 2.92 7.02 29.28
C ASP A 359 4.23 6.23 29.42
N GLU A 360 4.18 5.02 29.99
CA GLU A 360 5.33 4.13 30.16
C GLU A 360 5.04 2.73 29.62
N GLY A 361 6.08 2.02 29.20
CA GLY A 361 5.95 0.62 28.78
C GLY A 361 5.49 -0.29 29.93
N ILE A 362 4.84 -1.40 29.58
CA ILE A 362 4.38 -2.39 30.57
C ILE A 362 5.59 -3.02 31.28
N ASN A 363 5.56 -3.00 32.61
CA ASN A 363 6.56 -3.70 33.41
C ASN A 363 6.27 -5.22 33.41
N LEU A 364 7.00 -5.95 32.58
CA LEU A 364 6.81 -7.39 32.38
C LEU A 364 7.02 -8.21 33.66
N ASN A 365 7.97 -7.84 34.52
CA ASN A 365 8.19 -8.54 35.79
C ASN A 365 6.97 -8.41 36.73
N HIS A 366 6.36 -7.22 36.79
CA HIS A 366 5.14 -6.99 37.56
C HIS A 366 3.94 -7.71 36.94
N LEU A 367 3.82 -7.71 35.61
CA LEU A 367 2.77 -8.44 34.91
C LEU A 367 2.88 -9.95 35.17
N GLU A 368 4.08 -10.51 35.09
CA GLU A 368 4.36 -11.91 35.42
C GLU A 368 4.02 -12.23 36.88
N ALA A 369 4.42 -11.36 37.82
CA ALA A 369 4.07 -11.52 39.23
C ALA A 369 2.55 -11.49 39.47
N PHE A 370 1.82 -10.64 38.73
CA PHE A 370 0.36 -10.59 38.77
C PHE A 370 -0.26 -11.91 38.27
N ILE A 371 0.24 -12.43 37.14
CA ILE A 371 -0.22 -13.72 36.60
C ILE A 371 0.01 -14.86 37.61
N ARG A 372 1.19 -14.90 38.24
CA ARG A 372 1.55 -15.96 39.20
C ARG A 372 0.77 -15.92 40.50
N THR A 373 0.40 -14.72 40.97
CA THR A 373 -0.29 -14.54 42.26
C THR A 373 -1.82 -14.50 42.12
N SER A 374 -2.34 -14.56 40.89
CA SER A 374 -3.77 -14.65 40.63
C SER A 374 -4.39 -15.89 41.28
N SER A 375 -5.43 -15.69 42.07
CA SER A 375 -6.24 -16.77 42.67
C SER A 375 -7.13 -17.48 41.64
N GLN A 376 -7.35 -16.86 40.48
CA GLN A 376 -8.12 -17.41 39.38
C GLN A 376 -7.21 -17.95 38.28
N LYS A 377 -7.62 -19.05 37.64
CA LYS A 377 -6.96 -19.54 36.42
C LYS A 377 -7.20 -18.54 35.28
N ILE A 378 -6.14 -17.83 34.90
CA ILE A 378 -6.14 -16.94 33.73
C ILE A 378 -5.97 -17.82 32.49
N ALA A 379 -6.95 -17.79 31.59
CA ALA A 379 -6.86 -18.50 30.30
C ALA A 379 -6.54 -17.56 29.14
N TYR A 380 -6.85 -16.26 29.29
CA TYR A 380 -6.66 -15.26 28.26
C TYR A 380 -5.98 -14.02 28.81
N LEU A 381 -5.13 -13.39 28.00
CA LEU A 381 -4.61 -12.04 28.24
C LEU A 381 -5.05 -11.14 27.09
N ALA A 382 -5.71 -10.03 27.40
CA ALA A 382 -6.14 -9.03 26.43
C ALA A 382 -5.30 -7.76 26.57
N VAL A 383 -4.73 -7.29 25.46
CA VAL A 383 -3.87 -6.11 25.41
C VAL A 383 -4.13 -5.28 24.14
N VAL A 384 -3.97 -3.96 24.24
CA VAL A 384 -4.02 -3.05 23.10
C VAL A 384 -2.60 -2.85 22.59
N HIS A 385 -2.32 -3.10 21.31
CA HIS A 385 -0.97 -2.96 20.77
C HIS A 385 -0.53 -1.48 20.70
N CYS A 386 -1.38 -0.60 20.15
CA CYS A 386 -1.11 0.84 20.07
C CYS A 386 -2.22 1.65 20.76
N GLU A 387 -1.89 2.24 21.91
CA GLU A 387 -2.80 3.06 22.71
C GLU A 387 -2.84 4.50 22.14
N THR A 388 -3.75 4.74 21.19
CA THR A 388 -3.94 6.09 20.58
C THR A 388 -4.41 7.17 21.55
N THR A 389 -4.66 6.81 22.81
CA THR A 389 -4.86 7.75 23.91
C THR A 389 -3.63 8.63 24.09
N THR A 390 -2.43 8.04 24.01
CA THR A 390 -1.15 8.72 24.29
C THR A 390 -0.15 8.62 23.14
N GLY A 391 -0.22 7.54 22.34
CA GLY A 391 0.78 7.18 21.35
C GLY A 391 1.66 5.99 21.77
N LEU A 392 1.43 5.43 22.96
CA LEU A 392 2.17 4.31 23.53
C LEU A 392 2.03 3.03 22.69
N LEU A 393 3.15 2.36 22.44
CA LEU A 393 3.23 1.06 21.81
C LEU A 393 3.58 0.00 22.86
N ASN A 394 2.67 -0.93 23.10
CA ASN A 394 2.89 -2.05 24.00
C ASN A 394 3.69 -3.15 23.28
N ASP A 395 4.72 -3.69 23.93
CA ASP A 395 5.54 -4.76 23.39
C ASP A 395 4.81 -6.11 23.43
N ILE A 396 3.98 -6.35 22.41
CA ILE A 396 3.19 -7.57 22.30
C ILE A 396 4.03 -8.81 22.01
N GLU A 397 5.26 -8.67 21.53
CA GLU A 397 6.16 -9.82 21.32
C GLU A 397 6.60 -10.38 22.68
N SER A 398 7.13 -9.52 23.56
CA SER A 398 7.51 -9.92 24.92
C SER A 398 6.31 -10.38 25.77
N ILE A 399 5.14 -9.77 25.60
CA ILE A 399 3.90 -10.24 26.26
C ILE A 399 3.48 -11.61 25.71
N GLY A 400 3.64 -11.84 24.41
CA GLY A 400 3.40 -13.12 23.76
C GLY A 400 4.28 -14.24 24.30
N GLU A 401 5.58 -13.97 24.50
CA GLU A 401 6.51 -14.91 25.14
C GLU A 401 6.07 -15.27 26.57
N LEU A 402 5.63 -14.28 27.34
CA LEU A 402 5.09 -14.48 28.67
C LEU A 402 3.80 -15.31 28.65
N CYS A 403 2.89 -15.02 27.72
CA CYS A 403 1.65 -15.78 27.54
C CYS A 403 1.95 -17.26 27.21
N LYS A 404 2.91 -17.50 26.30
CA LYS A 404 3.36 -18.84 25.94
C LYS A 404 3.94 -19.60 27.15
N LYS A 405 4.76 -18.96 27.97
CA LYS A 405 5.34 -19.53 29.20
C LYS A 405 4.27 -20.04 30.18
N TYR A 406 3.15 -19.33 30.28
CA TYR A 406 2.05 -19.64 31.21
C TYR A 406 0.86 -20.35 30.55
N GLN A 407 0.96 -20.74 29.27
CA GLN A 407 -0.12 -21.35 28.50
C GLN A 407 -1.40 -20.49 28.47
N ILE A 408 -1.23 -19.18 28.38
CA ILE A 408 -2.29 -18.18 28.28
C ILE A 408 -2.46 -17.82 26.81
N LYS A 409 -3.71 -17.80 26.32
CA LYS A 409 -4.04 -17.37 24.96
C LYS A 409 -4.06 -15.85 24.88
N MET A 410 -3.53 -15.25 23.82
CA MET A 410 -3.39 -13.80 23.70
C MET A 410 -4.42 -13.19 22.75
N ILE A 411 -5.11 -12.15 23.23
CA ILE A 411 -6.05 -11.30 22.50
C ILE A 411 -5.42 -9.93 22.31
N VAL A 412 -5.29 -9.48 21.07
CA VAL A 412 -4.67 -8.20 20.73
C VAL A 412 -5.68 -7.28 20.03
N ASP A 413 -5.93 -6.10 20.61
CA ASP A 413 -6.50 -4.98 19.88
C ASP A 413 -5.38 -4.29 19.08
N ALA A 414 -5.40 -4.51 17.77
CA ALA A 414 -4.47 -3.92 16.82
C ALA A 414 -5.13 -2.84 15.96
N MET A 415 -6.23 -2.21 16.42
CA MET A 415 -7.01 -1.27 15.59
C MET A 415 -6.16 -0.18 14.94
N SER A 416 -5.14 0.31 15.66
CA SER A 416 -4.29 1.41 15.22
C SER A 416 -2.86 1.01 14.88
N SER A 417 -2.56 -0.30 14.84
CA SER A 417 -1.25 -0.84 14.46
C SER A 417 -1.32 -1.78 13.25
N TYR A 418 -2.39 -2.58 13.10
CA TYR A 418 -2.60 -3.45 11.94
C TYR A 418 -2.46 -2.68 10.62
N ALA A 419 -1.71 -3.23 9.66
CA ALA A 419 -1.37 -2.61 8.37
C ALA A 419 -0.61 -1.27 8.46
N GLY A 420 -0.05 -0.91 9.62
CA GLY A 420 0.81 0.27 9.80
C GLY A 420 2.10 -0.01 10.56
N ILE A 421 2.12 -1.06 11.39
CA ILE A 421 3.29 -1.58 12.10
C ILE A 421 3.37 -3.09 11.75
N PRO A 422 4.55 -3.64 11.44
CA PRO A 422 4.70 -5.08 11.22
C PRO A 422 4.20 -5.91 12.41
N ILE A 423 3.38 -6.93 12.14
CA ILE A 423 2.85 -7.87 13.12
C ILE A 423 2.96 -9.28 12.51
N ASP A 424 3.47 -10.24 13.28
CA ASP A 424 3.45 -11.66 12.93
C ASP A 424 2.75 -12.42 14.05
N MET A 425 1.52 -12.88 13.79
CA MET A 425 0.69 -13.50 14.82
C MET A 425 1.29 -14.79 15.38
N LYS A 426 1.97 -15.59 14.55
CA LYS A 426 2.56 -16.86 14.99
C LYS A 426 3.80 -16.61 15.82
N LYS A 427 4.70 -15.74 15.34
CA LYS A 427 5.93 -15.36 16.06
C LYS A 427 5.61 -14.73 17.42
N MET A 428 4.63 -13.83 17.45
CA MET A 428 4.22 -13.08 18.64
C MET A 428 3.18 -13.81 19.51
N ASN A 429 2.87 -15.09 19.24
CA ASN A 429 1.92 -15.90 20.01
C ASN A 429 0.53 -15.23 20.19
N ILE A 430 -0.04 -14.71 19.10
CA ILE A 430 -1.35 -14.05 19.06
C ILE A 430 -2.42 -15.04 18.60
N ASP A 431 -3.45 -15.28 19.41
CA ASP A 431 -4.56 -16.16 19.06
C ASP A 431 -5.69 -15.40 18.36
N TYR A 432 -5.98 -14.18 18.81
CA TYR A 432 -7.03 -13.32 18.26
C TYR A 432 -6.51 -11.89 18.10
N LEU A 433 -6.70 -11.30 16.91
CA LEU A 433 -6.34 -9.92 16.60
C LEU A 433 -7.56 -9.16 16.06
N ALA A 434 -7.93 -8.07 16.72
CA ALA A 434 -8.99 -7.17 16.26
C ALA A 434 -8.44 -5.98 15.46
N ALA A 435 -9.08 -5.65 14.34
CA ALA A 435 -8.75 -4.49 13.52
C ALA A 435 -9.99 -3.94 12.76
N SER A 436 -9.79 -2.88 11.97
CA SER A 436 -10.85 -2.24 11.19
C SER A 436 -10.33 -1.61 9.90
N SER A 437 -11.24 -1.39 8.94
CA SER A 437 -10.93 -0.89 7.60
C SER A 437 -10.38 0.53 7.55
N ASN A 438 -10.74 1.40 8.51
CA ASN A 438 -10.57 2.85 8.39
C ASN A 438 -9.43 3.48 9.20
N LYS A 439 -8.45 2.66 9.56
CA LYS A 439 -7.24 3.06 10.29
C LYS A 439 -6.05 3.00 9.34
N ASN A 440 -5.00 2.24 9.66
CA ASN A 440 -3.80 2.19 8.81
C ASN A 440 -3.98 1.39 7.53
N LEU A 441 -5.08 0.62 7.38
CA LEU A 441 -5.52 0.07 6.10
C LEU A 441 -5.90 1.15 5.09
N GLN A 442 -6.28 2.34 5.56
CA GLN A 442 -6.69 3.49 4.74
C GLN A 442 -7.97 3.26 3.90
N GLY A 443 -8.83 2.34 4.32
CA GLY A 443 -10.17 2.13 3.75
C GLY A 443 -11.24 3.05 4.36
N MET A 444 -12.49 2.86 3.94
CA MET A 444 -13.65 3.56 4.51
C MET A 444 -14.17 2.86 5.77
N ALA A 445 -14.77 3.62 6.69
CA ALA A 445 -15.33 3.07 7.92
C ALA A 445 -16.58 2.22 7.64
N GLY A 446 -16.77 1.17 8.44
CA GLY A 446 -17.95 0.30 8.36
C GLY A 446 -17.64 -1.18 8.42
N VAL A 447 -16.38 -1.60 8.22
CA VAL A 447 -15.94 -3.00 8.38
C VAL A 447 -14.94 -3.11 9.52
N SER A 448 -15.24 -3.97 10.47
CA SER A 448 -14.31 -4.43 11.49
C SER A 448 -14.10 -5.93 11.33
N PHE A 449 -12.97 -6.44 11.79
CA PHE A 449 -12.66 -7.84 11.61
C PHE A 449 -11.76 -8.38 12.71
N VAL A 450 -11.85 -9.70 12.87
CA VAL A 450 -11.02 -10.48 13.78
C VAL A 450 -10.21 -11.46 12.95
N ILE A 451 -8.89 -11.46 13.12
CA ILE A 451 -8.02 -12.51 12.60
C ILE A 451 -7.80 -13.49 13.76
N ALA A 452 -8.18 -14.74 13.57
CA ALA A 452 -8.18 -15.75 14.62
C ALA A 452 -7.39 -16.98 14.19
N ASN A 453 -6.69 -17.59 15.13
CA ASN A 453 -6.18 -18.95 14.99
C ASN A 453 -7.37 -19.90 14.78
N LYS A 454 -7.33 -20.73 13.73
CA LYS A 454 -8.48 -21.57 13.35
C LYS A 454 -8.81 -22.62 14.41
N GLU A 455 -7.81 -23.29 14.96
CA GLU A 455 -8.03 -24.32 15.99
C GLU A 455 -8.71 -23.70 17.21
N GLN A 456 -8.21 -22.54 17.65
CA GLN A 456 -8.77 -21.81 18.77
C GLN A 456 -10.19 -21.32 18.51
N LEU A 457 -10.47 -20.87 17.28
CA LEU A 457 -11.79 -20.43 16.87
C LEU A 457 -12.79 -21.60 16.86
N GLU A 458 -12.41 -22.78 16.37
CA GLU A 458 -13.29 -23.95 16.34
C GLU A 458 -13.65 -24.44 17.76
N GLU A 459 -12.74 -24.35 18.73
CA GLU A 459 -13.02 -24.67 20.13
C GLU A 459 -14.18 -23.83 20.71
N THR A 460 -14.41 -22.62 20.19
CA THR A 460 -15.47 -21.71 20.69
C THR A 460 -16.88 -22.17 20.33
N GLN A 461 -17.05 -23.16 19.44
CA GLN A 461 -18.34 -23.75 19.10
C GLN A 461 -19.13 -24.21 20.34
N GLN A 462 -18.43 -24.71 21.35
CA GLN A 462 -19.03 -25.26 22.57
C GLN A 462 -19.52 -24.17 23.54
N ILE A 463 -19.17 -22.91 23.30
CA ILE A 463 -19.52 -21.78 24.16
C ILE A 463 -20.90 -21.26 23.76
N LYS A 464 -21.85 -21.27 24.71
CA LYS A 464 -23.19 -20.70 24.48
C LYS A 464 -23.08 -19.22 24.07
N PRO A 465 -23.63 -18.81 22.90
CA PRO A 465 -23.62 -17.42 22.44
C PRO A 465 -24.20 -16.45 23.46
N ARG A 466 -23.53 -15.30 23.65
CA ARG A 466 -23.98 -14.19 24.52
C ARG A 466 -24.72 -13.09 23.76
N ASN A 467 -24.53 -13.05 22.46
CA ASN A 467 -25.19 -12.16 21.52
C ASN A 467 -25.33 -12.90 20.18
N LEU A 468 -26.10 -12.30 19.26
CA LEU A 468 -26.36 -12.87 17.93
C LEU A 468 -25.45 -12.24 16.88
N TYR A 469 -25.48 -10.91 16.74
CA TYR A 469 -24.79 -10.20 15.66
C TYR A 469 -23.26 -10.25 15.75
N LEU A 470 -22.72 -10.25 16.98
CA LEU A 470 -21.28 -10.24 17.25
C LEU A 470 -20.73 -11.61 17.63
N ASN A 471 -21.51 -12.69 17.45
CA ASN A 471 -21.01 -14.01 17.76
C ASN A 471 -19.93 -14.41 16.73
N LEU A 472 -18.71 -14.60 17.23
CA LEU A 472 -17.54 -14.85 16.40
C LEU A 472 -17.60 -16.19 15.66
N TYR A 473 -17.99 -17.24 16.38
CA TYR A 473 -18.06 -18.59 15.82
C TYR A 473 -19.13 -18.69 14.73
N GLU A 474 -20.36 -18.26 15.02
CA GLU A 474 -21.48 -18.36 14.08
C GLU A 474 -21.24 -17.55 12.80
N GLN A 475 -20.61 -16.38 12.92
CA GLN A 475 -20.25 -15.56 11.77
C GLN A 475 -19.22 -16.26 10.87
N TYR A 476 -18.18 -16.84 11.48
CA TYR A 476 -17.18 -17.63 10.79
C TYR A 476 -17.78 -18.87 10.13
N HIS A 477 -18.51 -19.67 10.91
CA HIS A 477 -19.08 -20.94 10.49
C HIS A 477 -20.12 -20.76 9.37
N SER A 478 -20.99 -19.75 9.46
CA SER A 478 -21.91 -19.39 8.38
C SER A 478 -21.16 -19.03 7.09
N PHE A 479 -20.10 -18.22 7.19
CA PHE A 479 -19.31 -17.82 6.03
C PHE A 479 -18.58 -19.00 5.40
N GLN A 480 -18.01 -19.93 6.18
CA GLN A 480 -17.35 -21.12 5.62
C GLN A 480 -18.34 -22.00 4.84
N LYS A 481 -19.57 -22.15 5.32
CA LYS A 481 -20.60 -22.97 4.67
C LYS A 481 -21.19 -22.34 3.40
N THR A 482 -21.39 -21.02 3.41
CA THR A 482 -22.22 -20.36 2.40
C THR A 482 -21.46 -19.34 1.55
N LYS A 483 -20.26 -18.94 1.97
CA LYS A 483 -19.52 -17.78 1.46
C LYS A 483 -20.30 -16.47 1.59
N GLN A 484 -21.18 -16.39 2.59
CA GLN A 484 -22.00 -15.22 2.89
C GLN A 484 -21.89 -14.88 4.38
N MET A 485 -21.88 -13.58 4.69
CA MET A 485 -22.08 -13.12 6.08
C MET A 485 -23.51 -13.47 6.54
N GLN A 486 -23.70 -13.64 7.85
CA GLN A 486 -25.02 -13.98 8.41
C GLN A 486 -26.06 -12.91 8.04
N PHE A 487 -25.67 -11.63 8.14
CA PHE A 487 -26.51 -10.47 7.86
C PHE A 487 -25.95 -9.65 6.69
N THR A 488 -26.75 -8.70 6.21
CA THR A 488 -26.36 -7.79 5.12
C THR A 488 -25.06 -7.07 5.47
N PRO A 489 -23.98 -7.28 4.70
CA PRO A 489 -22.72 -6.58 4.91
C PRO A 489 -22.76 -5.17 4.30
N PRO A 490 -21.85 -4.27 4.69
CA PRO A 490 -21.71 -2.96 4.05
C PRO A 490 -21.02 -3.12 2.68
N VAL A 491 -21.82 -3.43 1.65
CA VAL A 491 -21.37 -3.82 0.30
C VAL A 491 -20.33 -2.84 -0.28
N GLN A 492 -20.67 -1.55 -0.35
CA GLN A 492 -19.80 -0.53 -0.94
C GLN A 492 -18.52 -0.32 -0.12
N THR A 493 -18.61 -0.43 1.21
CA THR A 493 -17.43 -0.36 2.09
C THR A 493 -16.48 -1.52 1.83
N LEU A 494 -16.98 -2.74 1.56
CA LEU A 494 -16.13 -3.89 1.21
C LEU A 494 -15.41 -3.70 -0.13
N TYR A 495 -16.03 -3.08 -1.13
CA TYR A 495 -15.34 -2.72 -2.37
C TYR A 495 -14.21 -1.70 -2.11
N SER A 496 -14.47 -0.66 -1.30
CA SER A 496 -13.43 0.29 -0.92
C SER A 496 -12.30 -0.35 -0.11
N LEU A 497 -12.62 -1.34 0.73
CA LEU A 497 -11.65 -2.10 1.51
C LEU A 497 -10.78 -2.96 0.59
N LYS A 498 -11.36 -3.60 -0.43
CA LYS A 498 -10.58 -4.34 -1.44
C LYS A 498 -9.55 -3.43 -2.12
N GLN A 499 -9.95 -2.23 -2.51
CA GLN A 499 -9.02 -1.25 -3.11
C GLN A 499 -7.92 -0.83 -2.11
N ALA A 500 -8.29 -0.60 -0.84
CA ALA A 500 -7.33 -0.25 0.20
C ALA A 500 -6.31 -1.38 0.49
N ILE A 501 -6.74 -2.65 0.39
CA ILE A 501 -5.87 -3.83 0.48
C ILE A 501 -4.89 -3.86 -0.69
N ILE A 502 -5.35 -3.64 -1.93
CA ILE A 502 -4.49 -3.56 -3.12
C ILE A 502 -3.41 -2.49 -2.95
N GLU A 503 -3.80 -1.29 -2.51
CA GLU A 503 -2.85 -0.19 -2.24
C GLU A 503 -1.89 -0.51 -1.08
N THR A 504 -2.34 -1.30 -0.11
CA THR A 504 -1.48 -1.77 1.00
C THR A 504 -0.44 -2.77 0.52
N HIS A 505 -0.78 -3.68 -0.39
CA HIS A 505 0.19 -4.59 -1.01
C HIS A 505 1.16 -3.85 -1.94
N TRP A 506 0.66 -2.86 -2.69
CA TRP A 506 1.52 -2.02 -3.55
C TRP A 506 2.56 -1.25 -2.74
N GLU A 507 2.14 -0.60 -1.65
CA GLU A 507 3.06 0.15 -0.81
C GLU A 507 3.97 -0.77 0.02
N GLY A 508 3.41 -1.83 0.60
CA GLY A 508 4.06 -2.68 1.59
C GLY A 508 4.02 -2.09 3.01
N ILE A 509 3.78 -2.94 4.01
CA ILE A 509 3.69 -2.51 5.42
C ILE A 509 5.02 -1.89 5.93
N PRO A 510 6.22 -2.42 5.64
CA PRO A 510 7.48 -1.79 6.06
C PRO A 510 7.65 -0.36 5.52
N ASN A 511 7.39 -0.15 4.23
CA ASN A 511 7.49 1.17 3.58
C ASN A 511 6.43 2.14 4.13
N ARG A 512 5.21 1.65 4.40
CA ARG A 512 4.17 2.44 5.07
C ARG A 512 4.59 2.87 6.46
N TYR A 513 5.15 1.96 7.25
CA TYR A 513 5.66 2.27 8.58
C TYR A 513 6.82 3.27 8.52
N GLU A 514 7.71 3.16 7.53
CA GLU A 514 8.77 4.14 7.27
C GLU A 514 8.18 5.52 6.93
N ARG A 515 7.16 5.59 6.07
CA ARG A 515 6.48 6.85 5.71
C ARG A 515 5.82 7.50 6.94
N TYR A 516 5.16 6.71 7.78
CA TYR A 516 4.61 7.20 9.04
C TYR A 516 5.71 7.65 10.00
N SER A 517 6.79 6.87 10.15
CA SER A 517 7.94 7.20 11.00
C SER A 517 8.60 8.51 10.58
N LYS A 518 8.83 8.72 9.29
CA LYS A 518 9.40 9.98 8.76
C LYS A 518 8.50 11.18 9.00
N SER A 519 7.18 10.97 8.97
CA SER A 519 6.20 12.01 9.31
C SER A 519 6.21 12.30 10.80
N TRP A 520 6.28 11.28 11.65
CA TRP A 520 6.43 11.42 13.09
C TRP A 520 7.74 12.13 13.46
N GLU A 521 8.89 11.78 12.87
CA GLU A 521 10.18 12.47 13.06
C GLU A 521 10.08 13.95 12.69
N THR A 522 9.45 14.25 11.55
CA THR A 522 9.22 15.64 11.13
C THR A 522 8.40 16.41 12.17
N LEU A 523 7.35 15.79 12.72
CA LEU A 523 6.54 16.37 13.78
C LEU A 523 7.35 16.58 15.05
N THR A 524 8.02 15.54 15.56
CA THR A 524 8.70 15.58 16.86
C THR A 524 9.89 16.52 16.87
N THR A 525 10.67 16.58 15.78
CA THR A 525 11.71 17.62 15.59
C THR A 525 11.08 19.01 15.59
N GLY A 526 9.95 19.19 14.90
CA GLY A 526 9.23 20.46 14.82
C GLY A 526 8.73 20.96 16.18
N ILE A 527 8.00 20.12 16.93
CA ILE A 527 7.43 20.51 18.22
C ILE A 527 8.53 20.78 19.27
N ARG A 528 9.64 20.03 19.26
CA ARG A 528 10.80 20.28 20.15
C ARG A 528 11.45 21.63 19.86
N ARG A 529 11.63 21.98 18.58
CA ARG A 529 12.11 23.31 18.17
C ARG A 529 11.20 24.42 18.68
N LEU A 530 9.89 24.18 18.72
CA LEU A 530 8.88 25.14 19.18
C LEU A 530 8.70 25.16 20.70
N GLY A 531 9.49 24.39 21.47
CA GLY A 531 9.43 24.35 22.93
C GLY A 531 8.28 23.51 23.49
N LEU A 532 7.60 22.71 22.67
CA LEU A 532 6.56 21.78 23.10
C LEU A 532 7.15 20.41 23.43
N THR A 533 6.44 19.64 24.26
CA THR A 533 6.85 18.29 24.67
C THR A 533 5.73 17.28 24.41
N GLN A 534 6.12 16.06 24.04
CA GLN A 534 5.22 14.91 23.93
C GLN A 534 5.11 14.17 25.27
N VAL A 535 4.02 13.41 25.45
CA VAL A 535 3.75 12.66 26.69
C VAL A 535 4.59 11.38 26.77
N VAL A 536 4.58 10.57 25.71
CA VAL A 536 5.24 9.26 25.66
C VAL A 536 6.69 9.41 25.13
N PRO A 537 7.71 8.83 25.78
CA PRO A 537 9.08 8.91 25.29
C PRO A 537 9.30 8.11 23.98
N ASP A 538 10.33 8.48 23.21
CA ASP A 538 10.56 7.97 21.86
C ASP A 538 10.72 6.43 21.79
N ASN A 539 11.30 5.82 22.82
CA ASN A 539 11.61 4.39 22.86
C ASN A 539 10.38 3.47 22.96
N CYS A 540 9.23 3.98 23.43
CA CYS A 540 7.97 3.23 23.47
C CYS A 540 6.85 3.91 22.67
N HIS A 541 7.20 4.84 21.77
CA HIS A 541 6.23 5.54 20.93
C HIS A 541 5.91 4.75 19.66
N SER A 542 4.62 4.63 19.33
CA SER A 542 4.11 3.90 18.13
C SER A 542 4.46 4.53 16.80
N LYS A 543 4.80 5.83 16.80
CA LYS A 543 4.99 6.69 15.61
C LYS A 543 3.72 6.85 14.75
N ILE A 544 2.56 6.53 15.30
CA ILE A 544 1.25 6.62 14.63
C ILE A 544 0.52 7.93 15.00
N ILE A 545 0.56 8.26 16.29
CA ILE A 545 -0.08 9.46 16.87
C ILE A 545 0.73 9.95 18.07
N THR A 546 0.94 11.26 18.13
CA THR A 546 1.67 11.91 19.21
C THR A 546 0.73 12.73 20.07
N SER A 547 0.74 12.50 21.39
CA SER A 547 0.08 13.37 22.37
C SER A 547 1.05 14.44 22.85
N ILE A 548 0.69 15.69 22.65
CA ILE A 548 1.53 16.87 22.89
C ILE A 548 0.91 17.66 24.03
N ARG A 549 1.72 18.09 24.99
CA ARG A 549 1.27 18.96 26.08
C ARG A 549 0.83 20.30 25.51
N GLU A 550 -0.32 20.79 25.95
CA GLU A 550 -0.80 22.10 25.53
C GLU A 550 0.17 23.21 25.96
N PRO A 551 0.35 24.27 25.16
CA PRO A 551 1.15 25.42 25.55
C PRO A 551 0.60 26.06 26.83
N ASP A 552 1.48 26.38 27.77
CA ASP A 552 1.13 27.15 28.96
C ASP A 552 1.05 28.65 28.59
N HIS A 553 -0.07 29.06 28.00
CA HIS A 553 -0.31 30.43 27.55
C HIS A 553 -1.77 30.83 27.80
N PRO A 554 -2.06 32.00 28.40
CA PRO A 554 -3.42 32.38 28.80
C PRO A 554 -4.41 32.51 27.62
N ASN A 555 -3.91 32.91 26.44
CA ASN A 555 -4.73 33.02 25.22
C ASN A 555 -4.83 31.70 24.43
N TYR A 556 -4.22 30.61 24.91
CA TYR A 556 -4.31 29.32 24.24
C TYR A 556 -5.66 28.66 24.54
N HIS A 557 -6.38 28.30 23.47
CA HIS A 557 -7.54 27.41 23.54
C HIS A 557 -7.47 26.40 22.41
N PHE A 558 -7.70 25.11 22.72
CA PHE A 558 -7.69 24.04 21.71
C PHE A 558 -8.67 24.35 20.56
N THR A 559 -9.87 24.84 20.85
CA THR A 559 -10.87 25.18 19.81
C THR A 559 -10.37 26.25 18.84
N GLY A 560 -9.71 27.30 19.35
CA GLY A 560 -9.12 28.34 18.50
C GLY A 560 -8.01 27.82 17.61
N MET A 561 -7.14 26.96 18.16
CA MET A 561 -6.10 26.27 17.40
C MET A 561 -6.70 25.35 16.31
N HIS A 562 -7.73 24.57 16.69
CA HIS A 562 -8.42 23.67 15.78
C HIS A 562 -9.01 24.44 14.59
N ASP A 563 -9.74 25.53 14.84
CA ASP A 563 -10.38 26.32 13.78
C ASP A 563 -9.36 26.98 12.86
N TYR A 564 -8.24 27.45 13.40
CA TYR A 564 -7.11 27.97 12.61
C TYR A 564 -6.57 26.92 11.64
N PHE A 565 -6.37 25.67 12.10
CA PHE A 565 -5.92 24.57 11.25
C PHE A 565 -6.99 24.12 10.25
N PHE A 566 -8.25 24.05 10.68
CA PHE A 566 -9.37 23.60 9.86
C PHE A 566 -9.56 24.49 8.63
N LYS A 567 -9.51 25.82 8.81
CA LYS A 567 -9.54 26.80 7.70
C LYS A 567 -8.40 26.60 6.69
N LYS A 568 -7.28 26.03 7.13
CA LYS A 568 -6.09 25.75 6.31
C LYS A 568 -6.02 24.31 5.80
N GLY A 569 -7.10 23.55 5.96
CA GLY A 569 -7.25 22.18 5.43
C GLY A 569 -6.69 21.08 6.32
N PHE A 570 -6.38 21.36 7.59
CA PHE A 570 -5.87 20.40 8.57
C PHE A 570 -6.89 20.13 9.69
N THR A 571 -7.04 18.88 10.12
CA THR A 571 -7.90 18.52 11.25
C THR A 571 -7.07 17.89 12.36
N ILE A 572 -6.81 18.65 13.42
CA ILE A 572 -6.13 18.16 14.63
C ILE A 572 -7.12 17.50 15.60
N TYR A 573 -6.62 16.82 16.64
CA TYR A 573 -7.46 16.02 17.52
C TYR A 573 -7.29 16.41 19.00
N PRO A 574 -8.36 16.46 19.81
CA PRO A 574 -8.25 16.85 21.22
C PRO A 574 -7.54 15.77 22.04
N GLY A 575 -7.00 16.13 23.21
CA GLY A 575 -6.45 15.19 24.18
C GLY A 575 -7.47 14.18 24.71
N LYS A 576 -6.96 13.14 25.36
CA LYS A 576 -7.79 12.08 25.97
C LYS A 576 -7.22 11.54 27.28
N ILE A 577 -6.24 12.25 27.86
CA ILE A 577 -5.63 11.88 29.13
C ILE A 577 -6.35 12.64 30.24
N ASP A 578 -6.92 11.91 31.19
CA ASP A 578 -7.53 12.52 32.36
C ASP A 578 -6.46 13.33 33.12
N LYS A 579 -6.79 14.57 33.51
CA LYS A 579 -5.93 15.49 34.30
C LYS A 579 -4.66 16.01 33.61
N GLN A 580 -4.48 15.80 32.29
CA GLN A 580 -3.39 16.43 31.53
C GLN A 580 -3.93 17.14 30.29
N ASN A 581 -3.68 18.44 30.20
CA ASN A 581 -4.03 19.26 29.05
C ASN A 581 -3.13 18.88 27.87
N THR A 582 -3.72 18.22 26.89
CA THR A 582 -3.01 17.69 25.72
C THR A 582 -3.84 17.87 24.47
N PHE A 583 -3.16 17.96 23.33
CA PHE A 583 -3.76 17.74 22.02
C PHE A 583 -3.01 16.63 21.31
N ARG A 584 -3.59 16.08 20.24
CA ARG A 584 -3.03 14.94 19.52
C ARG A 584 -2.92 15.22 18.03
N VAL A 585 -1.83 14.72 17.47
CA VAL A 585 -1.52 14.80 16.04
C VAL A 585 -1.15 13.40 15.56
N ALA A 586 -2.01 12.81 14.73
CA ALA A 586 -1.76 11.58 14.02
C ALA A 586 -1.10 11.85 12.65
N ASN A 587 -0.38 10.85 12.15
CA ASN A 587 0.33 10.94 10.89
C ASN A 587 0.14 9.69 10.02
N ILE A 588 -1.09 9.20 9.99
CA ILE A 588 -1.51 8.00 9.26
C ILE A 588 -2.47 8.32 8.10
N GLY A 589 -2.78 7.32 7.27
CA GLY A 589 -3.53 7.52 6.03
C GLY A 589 -2.61 8.00 4.90
N ALA A 590 -3.18 8.57 3.84
CA ALA A 590 -2.48 9.08 2.66
C ALA A 590 -1.75 10.42 2.93
N LEU A 591 -0.98 10.45 4.01
CA LEU A 591 -0.16 11.58 4.46
C LEU A 591 1.32 11.28 4.27
N THR A 592 2.11 12.34 4.07
CA THR A 592 3.56 12.26 3.97
C THR A 592 4.22 13.27 4.90
N HIS A 593 5.53 13.13 5.06
CA HIS A 593 6.34 14.10 5.79
C HIS A 593 6.25 15.54 5.22
N VAL A 594 5.85 15.72 3.95
CA VAL A 594 5.62 17.04 3.35
C VAL A 594 4.38 17.70 3.95
N ASP A 595 3.31 16.94 4.19
CA ASP A 595 2.12 17.41 4.90
C ASP A 595 2.47 17.81 6.33
N MET A 596 3.32 17.02 6.98
CA MET A 596 3.76 17.31 8.34
C MET A 596 4.65 18.55 8.43
N LYS A 597 5.55 18.77 7.45
CA LYS A 597 6.32 20.02 7.36
C LYS A 597 5.41 21.24 7.27
N ARG A 598 4.35 21.16 6.45
CA ARG A 598 3.34 22.23 6.33
C ARG A 598 2.60 22.46 7.65
N PHE A 599 2.19 21.39 8.32
CA PHE A 599 1.56 21.47 9.65
C PHE A 599 2.47 22.17 10.67
N VAL A 600 3.74 21.74 10.79
CA VAL A 600 4.72 22.33 11.72
C VAL A 600 4.94 23.83 11.43
N ALA A 601 5.04 24.21 10.16
CA ALA A 601 5.18 25.63 9.79
C ALA A 601 3.93 26.46 10.17
N LEU A 602 2.73 25.87 10.06
CA LEU A 602 1.49 26.52 10.50
C LEU A 602 1.37 26.59 12.02
N LEU A 603 1.84 25.57 12.74
CA LEU A 603 1.92 25.54 14.20
C LEU A 603 2.85 26.63 14.73
N GLU A 604 4.02 26.79 14.11
CA GLU A 604 4.96 27.87 14.44
C GLU A 604 4.31 29.26 14.30
N LYS A 605 3.60 29.51 13.19
CA LYS A 605 2.86 30.75 12.99
C LYS A 605 1.78 30.97 14.06
N TYR A 606 1.02 29.93 14.40
CA TYR A 606 -0.01 30.00 15.43
C TYR A 606 0.59 30.35 16.81
N LEU A 607 1.67 29.67 17.20
CA LEU A 607 2.33 29.91 18.49
C LEU A 607 2.99 31.29 18.56
N ASN A 608 3.54 31.81 17.47
CA ASN A 608 4.08 33.17 17.43
C ASN A 608 2.97 34.22 17.57
N GLY A 609 1.82 34.03 16.91
CA GLY A 609 0.66 34.90 17.05
C GLY A 609 0.09 34.96 18.48
N LEU A 610 0.24 33.90 19.27
CA LEU A 610 -0.12 33.93 20.70
C LEU A 610 0.80 34.86 21.51
N LYS A 611 2.11 34.90 21.18
CA LYS A 611 3.13 35.68 21.91
C LYS A 611 3.06 37.17 21.59
N GLU A 612 2.74 37.53 20.35
CA GLU A 612 2.73 38.92 19.88
C GLU A 612 1.51 39.72 20.36
N GLY A 613 0.58 39.09 21.08
CA GLY A 613 -0.57 39.78 21.70
C GLY A 613 -1.48 40.45 20.68
N ASP A 614 -1.62 39.85 19.49
CA ASP A 614 -2.25 40.52 18.38
C ASP A 614 -3.72 40.82 18.69
N SER A 615 -4.01 42.12 18.79
CA SER A 615 -5.32 42.74 19.01
C SER A 615 -6.36 42.46 17.90
N LYS A 616 -6.08 41.47 17.05
CA LYS A 616 -6.99 40.89 16.08
C LYS A 616 -6.94 39.38 16.24
N SER A 617 -8.01 38.82 16.78
CA SER A 617 -8.28 37.39 16.74
C SER A 617 -7.91 36.81 15.37
N PRO A 618 -7.11 35.72 15.27
CA PRO A 618 -6.66 35.13 14.00
C PRO A 618 -7.79 34.41 13.24
N VAL A 619 -9.05 34.79 13.51
CA VAL A 619 -10.27 34.18 13.00
C VAL A 619 -10.71 34.77 11.66
N THR A 620 -10.09 35.84 11.16
CA THR A 620 -10.42 36.44 9.86
C THR A 620 -9.21 36.49 8.93
N ASP A 621 -9.06 35.44 8.11
CA ASP A 621 -9.00 35.48 6.64
C ASP A 621 -8.76 34.06 6.06
#